data_AF-A0A5J4P6A2-F1
#
_entry.id   AF-A0A5J4P6A2-F1
#
_cell.length_a   1.000
_cell.length_b   1.000
_cell.length_c   1.000
_cell.angle_alpha   90.00
_cell.angle_beta   90.00
_cell.angle_gamma   90.00
#
_symmetry.space_group_name_H-M   'P 1'
#
loop_
_entity.id
_entity.type
_entity.pdbx_description
1 polymer ?
#
loop_
_entity_poly.entity_id
_entity_poly.type
_entity_poly.pdbx_seq_one_letter_code
_entity_poly.pdbx_strand_id
1 'polypeptide(L)'
;LVDTGNSYQGLCEMIRRKTKGADGIYFTYTEENPISFNPFYTDDYKFDVEKKDSIKTLLLTLWKSEDDKISKTESGELGSAVSAYIELIIANRSITPSFNTFYEFMRDEYRRELDERPIKVSREDFNIDNLLTTLRQYYRGGRFDFLLNSEKNIDLLNKSFIVFEIDSIKENKELFPVVTIIIM
;
A
#
# COMPACT_ATOMS: atom_id res chain seq x y z
N LEU A 1 11.77 -10.20 -2.44
CA LEU A 1 12.36 -11.43 -1.85
C LEU A 1 12.15 -11.44 -0.35
N VAL A 2 11.77 -12.59 0.20
CA VAL A 2 11.61 -12.82 1.64
C VAL A 2 12.90 -13.43 2.18
N ASP A 3 13.49 -12.85 3.21
CA ASP A 3 14.69 -13.38 3.87
C ASP A 3 14.39 -13.80 5.31
N THR A 4 14.88 -14.99 5.67
CA THR A 4 14.87 -15.49 7.05
C THR A 4 16.32 -15.75 7.42
N GLY A 5 16.81 -15.08 8.47
CA GLY A 5 18.18 -15.24 8.95
C GLY A 5 19.28 -14.50 8.16
N ASN A 6 18.98 -13.35 7.54
CA ASN A 6 19.96 -12.46 6.88
C ASN A 6 20.72 -13.04 5.68
N SER A 7 20.18 -14.09 5.04
CA SER A 7 20.84 -14.82 3.95
C SER A 7 21.03 -13.98 2.68
N TYR A 8 20.13 -13.01 2.44
CA TYR A 8 20.14 -12.16 1.26
C TYR A 8 20.77 -10.78 1.51
N GLN A 9 21.17 -10.47 2.75
CA GLN A 9 21.76 -9.18 3.12
C GLN A 9 23.00 -8.86 2.29
N GLY A 10 23.92 -9.82 2.13
CA GLY A 10 25.14 -9.65 1.34
C GLY A 10 24.88 -9.44 -0.16
N LEU A 11 23.88 -10.14 -0.72
CA LEU A 11 23.48 -9.96 -2.13
C LEU A 11 22.83 -8.59 -2.35
N CYS A 12 21.96 -8.18 -1.41
CA CYS A 12 21.28 -6.90 -1.45
C CYS A 12 22.28 -5.73 -1.35
N GLU A 13 23.25 -5.80 -0.43
CA GLU A 13 24.33 -4.81 -0.33
C GLU A 13 25.21 -4.75 -1.58
N MET A 14 25.49 -5.90 -2.20
CA MET A 14 26.24 -5.93 -3.46
C MET A 14 25.48 -5.23 -4.59
N ILE A 15 24.17 -5.50 -4.72
CA ILE A 15 23.31 -4.84 -5.70
C ILE A 15 23.23 -3.34 -5.40
N ARG A 16 23.08 -2.94 -4.14
CA ARG A 16 23.09 -1.54 -3.69
C ARG A 16 24.37 -0.83 -4.06
N ARG A 17 25.53 -1.46 -3.85
CA ARG A 17 26.82 -0.89 -4.24
C ARG A 17 26.96 -0.78 -5.75
N LYS A 18 26.55 -1.80 -6.51
CA LYS A 18 26.60 -1.80 -7.98
C LYS A 18 25.69 -0.74 -8.61
N THR A 19 24.51 -0.55 -8.05
CA THR A 19 23.51 0.43 -8.54
C THR A 19 23.67 1.81 -7.90
N LYS A 20 24.71 2.02 -7.07
CA LYS A 20 24.95 3.25 -6.31
C LYS A 20 23.73 3.72 -5.49
N GLY A 21 22.99 2.76 -4.93
CA GLY A 21 21.79 3.01 -4.14
C GLY A 21 20.50 3.15 -4.95
N ALA A 22 20.53 2.97 -6.27
CA ALA A 22 19.31 2.97 -7.07
C ALA A 22 18.46 1.70 -6.86
N ASP A 23 19.07 0.58 -6.47
CA ASP A 23 18.40 -0.71 -6.19
C ASP A 23 19.08 -1.45 -5.03
N GLY A 24 18.57 -2.61 -4.60
CA GLY A 24 19.16 -3.38 -3.51
C GLY A 24 18.82 -2.82 -2.13
N ILE A 25 17.53 -2.75 -1.83
CA ILE A 25 17.05 -2.31 -0.52
C ILE A 25 16.79 -3.52 0.38
N TYR A 26 17.53 -3.58 1.49
CA TYR A 26 17.35 -4.56 2.55
C TYR A 26 16.55 -3.90 3.68
N PHE A 27 15.32 -4.36 3.90
CA PHE A 27 14.49 -3.91 5.01
C PHE A 27 14.59 -4.89 6.16
N THR A 28 14.96 -4.39 7.33
CA THR A 28 14.93 -5.15 8.58
C THR A 28 13.86 -4.55 9.47
N TYR A 29 12.91 -5.37 9.94
CA TYR A 29 11.99 -4.93 10.98
C TYR A 29 12.69 -4.99 12.34
N THR A 30 12.71 -3.87 13.05
CA THR A 30 13.00 -3.85 14.49
C THR A 30 11.91 -3.05 15.20
N GLU A 31 11.69 -3.30 16.50
CA GLU A 31 10.75 -2.48 17.29
C GLU A 31 11.13 -0.98 17.26
N GLU A 32 12.42 -0.67 17.09
CA GLU A 32 12.96 0.68 16.99
C GLU A 32 12.87 1.28 15.57
N ASN A 33 12.80 0.44 14.53
CA ASN A 33 12.67 0.82 13.13
C ASN A 33 11.62 -0.06 12.43
N PRO A 34 10.33 0.24 12.62
CA PRO A 34 9.29 -0.53 11.96
C PRO A 34 9.34 -0.33 10.44
N ILE A 35 9.03 -1.39 9.69
CA ILE A 35 8.87 -1.32 8.24
C ILE A 35 7.75 -0.32 7.95
N SER A 36 8.07 0.69 7.13
CA SER A 36 7.14 1.72 6.70
C SER A 36 7.43 2.07 5.25
N PHE A 37 6.38 2.21 4.45
CA PHE A 37 6.46 2.74 3.10
C PHE A 37 5.23 3.61 2.80
N ASN A 38 5.23 4.32 1.68
CA ASN A 38 4.09 5.11 1.25
C ASN A 38 3.71 4.70 -0.19
N PRO A 39 2.60 3.98 -0.39
CA PRO A 39 2.21 3.50 -1.72
C PRO A 39 1.81 4.64 -2.66
N PHE A 40 1.48 5.83 -2.12
CA PHE A 40 1.07 6.99 -2.89
C PHE A 40 2.20 8.00 -3.09
N TYR A 41 3.44 7.67 -2.72
CA TYR A 41 4.59 8.54 -2.93
C TYR A 41 5.31 8.22 -4.24
N THR A 42 5.53 9.25 -5.07
CA THR A 42 6.44 9.19 -6.22
C THR A 42 7.15 10.54 -6.37
N ASP A 43 8.45 10.54 -6.69
CA ASP A 43 9.23 11.79 -6.77
C ASP A 43 8.74 12.73 -7.87
N ASP A 44 8.19 12.18 -8.96
CA ASP A 44 7.74 12.91 -10.14
C ASP A 44 6.20 13.01 -10.25
N TYR A 45 5.46 12.50 -9.25
CA TYR A 45 4.01 12.40 -9.26
C TYR A 45 3.44 11.67 -10.48
N LYS A 46 4.23 10.77 -11.10
CA LYS A 46 3.77 9.94 -12.19
C LYS A 46 3.39 8.56 -11.67
N PHE A 47 2.11 8.25 -11.89
CA PHE A 47 1.52 6.95 -11.63
C PHE A 47 1.12 6.34 -12.96
N ASP A 48 1.97 5.46 -13.48
CA ASP A 48 1.65 4.63 -14.63
C ASP A 48 0.59 3.58 -14.28
N VAL A 49 0.17 2.83 -15.29
CA VAL A 49 -0.85 1.78 -15.14
C VAL A 49 -0.38 0.72 -14.14
N GLU A 50 0.89 0.34 -14.19
CA GLU A 50 1.48 -0.67 -13.31
C GLU A 50 1.44 -0.23 -11.84
N LYS A 51 1.87 0.99 -11.51
CA LYS A 51 1.79 1.53 -10.15
C LYS A 51 0.37 1.59 -9.62
N LYS A 52 -0.58 2.05 -10.44
CA LYS A 52 -2.00 2.08 -10.05
C LYS A 52 -2.51 0.67 -9.74
N ASP A 53 -2.12 -0.30 -10.56
CA ASP A 53 -2.48 -1.71 -10.35
C ASP A 53 -1.80 -2.32 -9.12
N SER A 54 -0.55 -1.98 -8.83
CA SER A 54 0.16 -2.39 -7.61
C SER A 54 -0.52 -1.83 -6.36
N ILE A 55 -0.86 -0.54 -6.35
CA ILE A 55 -1.57 0.11 -5.23
C ILE A 55 -2.94 -0.54 -5.03
N LYS A 56 -3.69 -0.76 -6.12
CA LYS A 56 -4.99 -1.45 -6.08
C LYS A 56 -4.85 -2.85 -5.49
N THR A 57 -3.86 -3.62 -5.94
CA THR A 57 -3.61 -4.99 -5.48
C THR A 57 -3.28 -4.98 -3.99
N LEU A 58 -2.37 -4.10 -3.56
CA LEU A 58 -2.04 -3.92 -2.14
C LEU A 58 -3.29 -3.65 -1.31
N LEU A 59 -4.13 -2.68 -1.70
CA LEU A 59 -5.33 -2.31 -0.96
C LEU A 59 -6.38 -3.43 -0.93
N LEU A 60 -6.56 -4.16 -2.03
CA LEU A 60 -7.45 -5.32 -2.07
C LEU A 60 -7.03 -6.36 -1.05
N THR A 61 -5.74 -6.65 -0.99
CA THR A 61 -5.22 -7.68 -0.11
C THR A 61 -5.18 -7.23 1.36
N LEU A 62 -5.05 -5.93 1.63
CA LEU A 62 -5.23 -5.38 2.97
C LEU A 62 -6.69 -5.44 3.44
N TRP A 63 -7.63 -5.36 2.50
CA TRP A 63 -9.06 -5.36 2.79
C TRP A 63 -9.62 -6.79 2.94
N LYS A 64 -9.18 -7.73 2.12
CA LYS A 64 -9.74 -9.07 2.00
C LYS A 64 -8.78 -10.12 2.55
N SER A 65 -9.33 -11.10 3.27
CA SER A 65 -8.54 -12.24 3.75
C SER A 65 -8.25 -13.21 2.61
N GLU A 66 -7.28 -14.12 2.76
CA GLU A 66 -6.94 -15.12 1.73
C GLU A 66 -8.15 -15.97 1.27
N ASP A 67 -9.14 -16.16 2.15
CA ASP A 67 -10.36 -16.92 1.88
C ASP A 67 -11.48 -16.11 1.21
N ASP A 68 -11.35 -14.78 1.14
CA ASP A 68 -12.38 -13.91 0.58
C ASP A 68 -12.26 -13.80 -0.94
N LYS A 69 -13.32 -14.20 -1.67
CA LYS A 69 -13.38 -13.99 -3.12
C LYS A 69 -13.62 -12.52 -3.43
N ILE A 70 -12.63 -11.88 -4.05
CA ILE A 70 -12.75 -10.52 -4.59
C ILE A 70 -13.64 -10.54 -5.83
N SER A 71 -14.72 -9.76 -5.81
CA SER A 71 -15.59 -9.60 -6.98
C SER A 71 -14.94 -8.68 -8.03
N LYS A 72 -15.35 -8.82 -9.30
CA LYS A 72 -14.90 -7.90 -10.36
C LYS A 72 -15.35 -6.46 -10.08
N THR A 73 -16.50 -6.28 -9.46
CA THR A 73 -17.02 -4.96 -9.08
C THR A 73 -16.19 -4.36 -7.96
N GLU A 74 -15.83 -5.13 -6.92
CA GLU A 74 -14.98 -4.66 -5.83
C GLU A 74 -13.60 -4.20 -6.33
N SER A 75 -12.98 -5.01 -7.20
CA SER A 75 -11.70 -4.68 -7.83
C SER A 75 -11.82 -3.44 -8.73
N GLY A 76 -12.91 -3.33 -9.50
CA GLY A 76 -13.17 -2.19 -10.37
C GLY A 76 -13.40 -0.88 -9.62
N GLU A 77 -14.19 -0.92 -8.55
CA GLU A 77 -14.48 0.26 -7.72
C GLU A 77 -13.25 0.73 -6.97
N LEU A 78 -12.46 -0.19 -6.39
CA LEU A 78 -11.23 0.20 -5.72
C LEU A 78 -10.19 0.75 -6.71
N GLY A 79 -10.08 0.18 -7.91
CA GLY A 79 -9.22 0.72 -8.97
C GLY A 79 -9.66 2.11 -9.44
N SER A 80 -10.97 2.34 -9.53
CA SER A 80 -11.55 3.64 -9.86
C SER A 80 -11.25 4.67 -8.77
N ALA A 81 -11.41 4.29 -7.51
CA ALA A 81 -11.09 5.14 -6.36
C ALA A 81 -9.61 5.52 -6.28
N VAL A 82 -8.70 4.56 -6.50
CA VAL A 82 -7.25 4.81 -6.56
C VAL A 82 -6.93 5.79 -7.69
N SER A 83 -7.56 5.62 -8.85
CA SER A 83 -7.35 6.52 -9.99
C SER A 83 -7.85 7.93 -9.71
N ALA A 84 -9.06 8.07 -9.15
CA ALA A 84 -9.65 9.36 -8.79
C ALA A 84 -8.81 10.09 -7.73
N TYR A 85 -8.34 9.36 -6.71
CA TYR A 85 -7.45 9.94 -5.70
C TYR A 85 -6.11 10.39 -6.28
N ILE A 86 -5.51 9.60 -7.18
CA ILE A 86 -4.27 9.99 -7.87
C ILE A 86 -4.48 11.26 -8.71
N GLU A 87 -5.60 11.36 -9.41
CA GLU A 87 -5.95 12.58 -10.15
C GLU A 87 -6.10 13.79 -9.21
N LEU A 88 -6.72 13.61 -8.04
CA LEU A 88 -6.86 14.64 -7.02
C LEU A 88 -5.50 15.17 -6.52
N ILE A 89 -4.56 14.30 -6.16
CA ILE A 89 -3.22 14.71 -5.68
C ILE A 89 -2.33 15.28 -6.80
N ILE A 90 -2.60 14.91 -8.07
CA ILE A 90 -1.94 15.50 -9.23
C ILE A 90 -2.46 16.91 -9.49
N ALA A 91 -3.77 17.09 -9.42
CA ALA A 91 -4.43 18.38 -9.62
C ALA A 91 -4.18 19.35 -8.45
N ASN A 92 -4.16 18.84 -7.22
CA ASN A 92 -3.98 19.63 -6.01
C ASN A 92 -2.72 19.24 -5.23
N ARG A 93 -1.64 19.99 -5.46
CA ARG A 93 -0.34 19.80 -4.79
C ARG A 93 -0.33 20.19 -3.31
N SER A 94 -1.41 20.76 -2.76
CA SER A 94 -1.51 21.01 -1.32
C SER A 94 -1.76 19.73 -0.51
N ILE A 95 -2.20 18.65 -1.18
CA ILE A 95 -2.47 17.36 -0.53
C ILE A 95 -1.18 16.56 -0.53
N THR A 96 -0.67 16.22 0.65
CA THR A 96 0.45 15.30 0.78
C THR A 96 -0.03 13.88 0.45
N PRO A 97 0.53 13.23 -0.58
CA PRO A 97 0.14 11.86 -0.92
C PRO A 97 0.53 10.91 0.21
N SER A 98 -0.46 10.22 0.77
CA SER A 98 -0.26 9.20 1.80
C SER A 98 -1.47 8.27 1.86
N PHE A 99 -1.35 7.18 2.61
CA PHE A 99 -2.52 6.35 2.91
C PHE A 99 -3.57 7.10 3.74
N ASN A 100 -3.16 7.99 4.64
CA ASN A 100 -4.08 8.79 5.44
C ASN A 100 -5.00 9.66 4.58
N THR A 101 -4.42 10.39 3.63
CA THR A 101 -5.17 11.27 2.72
C THR A 101 -6.02 10.47 1.73
N PHE A 102 -5.57 9.27 1.31
CA PHE A 102 -6.42 8.34 0.56
C PHE A 102 -7.62 7.86 1.39
N TYR A 103 -7.40 7.49 2.65
CA TYR A 103 -8.45 7.04 3.54
C TYR A 103 -9.51 8.13 3.80
N GLU A 104 -9.07 9.37 4.02
CA GLU A 104 -9.94 10.54 4.16
C GLU A 104 -10.75 10.80 2.88
N PHE A 105 -10.10 10.76 1.72
CA PHE A 105 -10.76 10.86 0.41
C PHE A 105 -11.85 9.78 0.25
N MET A 106 -11.55 8.53 0.58
CA MET A 106 -12.51 7.43 0.52
C MET A 106 -13.72 7.67 1.45
N ARG A 107 -13.46 8.14 2.67
CA ARG A 107 -14.49 8.38 3.68
C ARG A 107 -15.44 9.52 3.30
N ASP A 108 -14.88 10.62 2.79
CA ASP A 108 -15.58 11.89 2.69
C ASP A 108 -16.03 12.22 1.25
N GLU A 109 -15.16 12.03 0.26
CA GLU A 109 -15.40 12.44 -1.13
C GLU A 109 -15.92 11.27 -1.96
N TYR A 110 -15.18 10.15 -2.03
CA TYR A 110 -15.55 9.01 -2.88
C TYR A 110 -16.89 8.39 -2.48
N ARG A 111 -17.18 8.33 -1.17
CA ARG A 111 -18.47 7.89 -0.66
C ARG A 111 -19.63 8.71 -1.23
N ARG A 112 -19.49 10.04 -1.27
CA ARG A 112 -20.52 10.92 -1.84
C ARG A 112 -20.65 10.73 -3.34
N GLU A 113 -19.52 10.58 -4.03
CA GLU A 113 -19.50 10.31 -5.46
C GLU A 113 -20.27 9.01 -5.81
N LEU A 114 -20.02 7.92 -5.07
CA LEU A 114 -20.76 6.67 -5.20
C LEU A 114 -22.27 6.87 -5.01
N ASP A 115 -22.66 7.68 -4.03
CA ASP A 115 -24.06 7.99 -3.74
C ASP A 115 -24.70 8.91 -4.81
N GLU A 116 -23.94 9.73 -5.52
CA GLU A 116 -24.47 10.64 -6.54
C GLU A 116 -24.49 10.04 -7.95
N ARG A 117 -23.77 8.94 -8.19
CA ARG A 117 -23.70 8.29 -9.50
C ARG A 117 -25.07 7.81 -10.00
N PRO A 118 -25.33 7.92 -11.33
CA PRO A 118 -26.56 7.45 -11.95
C PRO A 118 -26.65 5.91 -11.96
N ILE A 119 -25.52 5.22 -12.10
CA ILE A 119 -25.42 3.77 -11.97
C ILE A 119 -25.05 3.48 -10.53
N LYS A 120 -26.02 2.96 -9.77
CA LYS A 120 -25.84 2.63 -8.35
C LYS A 120 -25.03 1.35 -8.23
N VAL A 121 -23.93 1.42 -7.49
CA VAL A 121 -23.22 0.23 -7.01
C VAL A 121 -23.91 -0.19 -5.71
N SER A 122 -24.36 -1.45 -5.65
CA SER A 122 -24.98 -1.94 -4.43
C SER A 122 -23.94 -2.12 -3.32
N ARG A 123 -24.37 -2.06 -2.06
CA ARG A 123 -23.48 -2.35 -0.92
C ARG A 123 -22.95 -3.80 -0.93
N GLU A 124 -23.69 -4.72 -1.55
CA GLU A 124 -23.26 -6.11 -1.73
C GLU A 124 -22.12 -6.21 -2.74
N ASP A 125 -22.10 -5.33 -3.75
CA ASP A 125 -21.06 -5.28 -4.77
C ASP A 125 -19.82 -4.51 -4.33
N PHE A 126 -19.98 -3.49 -3.48
CA PHE A 126 -18.87 -2.73 -2.89
C PHE A 126 -19.24 -2.13 -1.52
N ASN A 127 -18.77 -2.77 -0.45
CA ASN A 127 -19.03 -2.30 0.91
C ASN A 127 -17.92 -1.36 1.40
N ILE A 128 -18.03 -0.08 1.07
CA ILE A 128 -17.07 0.96 1.48
C ILE A 128 -16.93 1.07 3.01
N ASP A 129 -18.00 0.84 3.78
CA ASP A 129 -17.93 0.89 5.25
C ASP A 129 -17.05 -0.25 5.79
N ASN A 130 -17.17 -1.44 5.21
CA ASN A 130 -16.32 -2.58 5.59
C ASN A 130 -14.87 -2.32 5.20
N LEU A 131 -14.62 -1.81 3.99
CA LEU A 131 -13.28 -1.40 3.55
C LEU A 131 -12.65 -0.39 4.53
N LEU A 132 -13.34 0.70 4.83
CA LEU A 132 -12.86 1.72 5.76
C LEU A 132 -12.66 1.18 7.17
N THR A 133 -13.50 0.24 7.63
CA THR A 133 -13.36 -0.38 8.95
C THR A 133 -12.10 -1.25 9.01
N THR A 134 -11.85 -2.08 8.00
CA THR A 134 -10.66 -2.95 7.93
C THR A 134 -9.39 -2.13 7.78
N LEU A 135 -9.42 -1.10 6.95
CA LEU A 135 -8.29 -0.23 6.66
C LEU A 135 -7.96 0.76 7.79
N ARG A 136 -8.88 0.94 8.75
CA ARG A 136 -8.71 1.87 9.88
C ARG A 136 -7.45 1.61 10.71
N GLN A 137 -7.00 0.35 10.79
CA GLN A 137 -5.78 0.01 11.54
C GLN A 137 -4.50 0.61 10.94
N TYR A 138 -4.49 0.94 9.64
CA TYR A 138 -3.37 1.58 8.94
C TYR A 138 -3.55 3.11 8.81
N TYR A 139 -4.72 3.61 9.19
CA TYR A 139 -4.99 5.04 9.25
C TYR A 139 -4.43 5.64 10.55
N ARG A 140 -4.09 6.94 10.55
CA ARG A 140 -3.53 7.67 11.70
C ARG A 140 -4.22 7.33 13.02
N GLY A 141 -3.43 6.90 14.00
CA GLY A 141 -3.92 6.46 15.32
C GLY A 141 -4.40 5.01 15.36
N GLY A 142 -4.27 4.27 14.26
CA GLY A 142 -4.43 2.83 14.18
C GLY A 142 -3.17 2.08 14.64
N ARG A 143 -3.31 0.76 14.83
CA ARG A 143 -2.23 -0.11 15.32
C ARG A 143 -1.01 -0.16 14.39
N PHE A 144 -1.23 0.01 13.10
CA PHE A 144 -0.24 -0.11 12.02
C PHE A 144 -0.17 1.18 11.19
N ASP A 145 -0.46 2.34 11.79
CA ASP A 145 -0.48 3.61 11.09
C ASP A 145 0.87 3.99 10.47
N PHE A 146 1.97 3.53 11.07
CA PHE A 146 3.32 3.69 10.56
C PHE A 146 3.56 2.97 9.23
N LEU A 147 2.82 1.90 8.91
CA LEU A 147 3.17 0.97 7.84
C LEU A 147 3.03 1.59 6.45
N LEU A 148 1.94 2.31 6.19
CA LEU A 148 1.58 2.85 4.87
C LEU A 148 1.71 4.38 4.76
N ASN A 149 2.25 5.02 5.79
CA ASN A 149 2.37 6.48 5.87
C ASN A 149 3.81 6.94 6.06
N SER A 150 4.79 6.20 5.50
CA SER A 150 6.19 6.59 5.64
C SER A 150 6.47 7.95 5.02
N GLU A 151 7.15 8.81 5.78
CA GLU A 151 7.71 10.07 5.29
C GLU A 151 9.06 9.87 4.58
N LYS A 152 9.60 8.64 4.59
CA LYS A 152 10.83 8.32 3.88
C LYS A 152 10.53 8.26 2.38
N ASN A 153 11.10 9.21 1.63
CA ASN A 153 11.03 9.34 0.18
C ASN A 153 11.74 8.19 -0.55
N ILE A 154 11.22 6.96 -0.42
CA ILE A 154 11.72 5.79 -1.13
C ILE A 154 10.57 5.23 -1.96
N ASP A 155 10.62 5.43 -3.27
CA ASP A 155 9.71 4.79 -4.24
C ASP A 155 10.05 3.30 -4.30
N LEU A 156 9.42 2.52 -3.41
CA LEU A 156 9.58 1.07 -3.34
C LEU A 156 8.87 0.34 -4.47
N LEU A 157 7.80 0.92 -5.02
CA LEU A 157 7.05 0.32 -6.12
C LEU A 157 7.89 0.20 -7.40
N ASN A 158 8.91 1.05 -7.55
CA ASN A 158 9.84 1.05 -8.69
C ASN A 158 11.14 0.25 -8.48
N LYS A 159 11.36 -0.39 -7.31
CA LYS A 159 12.60 -1.12 -7.06
C LYS A 159 12.51 -2.56 -7.56
N SER A 160 13.45 -2.94 -8.42
CA SER A 160 13.51 -4.27 -9.02
C SER A 160 14.01 -5.34 -8.04
N PHE A 161 14.71 -4.94 -6.97
CA PHE A 161 15.25 -5.86 -5.96
C PHE A 161 15.07 -5.32 -4.54
N ILE A 162 13.96 -5.69 -3.90
CA ILE A 162 13.70 -5.47 -2.48
C ILE A 162 13.79 -6.80 -1.73
N VAL A 163 14.53 -6.81 -0.64
CA VAL A 163 14.60 -7.92 0.30
C VAL A 163 14.01 -7.46 1.62
N PHE A 164 13.00 -8.17 2.12
CA PHE A 164 12.42 -7.94 3.43
C PHE A 164 12.84 -9.07 4.37
N GLU A 165 13.48 -8.69 5.47
CA GLU A 165 13.79 -9.55 6.60
C GLU A 165 12.54 -9.64 7.46
N ILE A 166 12.02 -10.86 7.59
CA ILE A 166 10.72 -11.15 8.20
C ILE A 166 10.83 -11.98 9.48
N ASP A 167 12.04 -12.36 9.92
CA ASP A 167 12.23 -13.31 11.01
C ASP A 167 11.70 -12.74 12.34
N SER A 168 11.76 -11.42 12.48
CA SER A 168 11.23 -10.66 13.61
C SER A 168 9.70 -10.50 13.61
N ILE A 169 9.02 -10.66 12.47
CA ILE A 169 7.56 -10.55 12.34
C ILE A 169 6.87 -11.87 12.01
N LYS A 170 7.61 -12.99 11.83
CA LYS A 170 7.02 -14.28 11.43
C LYS A 170 5.96 -14.81 12.40
N GLU A 171 6.11 -14.50 13.68
CA GLU A 171 5.16 -14.88 14.73
C GLU A 171 4.00 -13.88 14.85
N ASN A 172 4.10 -12.71 14.19
CA ASN A 172 3.06 -11.68 14.18
C ASN A 172 2.03 -11.99 13.10
N LYS A 173 0.94 -12.66 13.50
CA LYS A 173 -0.16 -13.08 12.63
C LYS A 173 -0.85 -11.95 11.86
N GLU A 174 -0.65 -10.68 12.24
CA GLU A 174 -1.28 -9.53 11.59
C GLU A 174 -0.33 -8.84 10.61
N LEU A 175 0.95 -8.64 10.98
CA LEU A 175 1.94 -8.00 10.10
C LEU A 175 2.50 -8.95 9.06
N PHE A 176 2.64 -10.23 9.40
CA PHE A 176 3.26 -11.22 8.52
C PHE A 176 2.54 -11.37 7.17
N PRO A 177 1.20 -11.49 7.10
CA PRO A 177 0.49 -11.53 5.83
C PRO A 177 0.73 -10.26 5.03
N VAL A 178 0.56 -9.09 5.66
CA VAL A 178 0.69 -7.79 4.99
C VAL A 178 2.06 -7.61 4.34
N VAL A 179 3.12 -7.95 5.08
CA VAL A 179 4.49 -7.85 4.58
C VAL A 179 4.75 -8.90 3.50
N THR A 180 4.26 -10.12 3.65
CA THR A 180 4.37 -11.17 2.60
C THR A 180 3.69 -10.74 1.30
N ILE A 181 2.55 -10.06 1.40
CA ILE A 181 1.77 -9.55 0.27
C ILE A 181 2.48 -8.41 -0.46
N ILE A 182 3.19 -7.55 0.26
CA ILE A 182 4.03 -6.50 -0.33
C ILE A 182 5.23 -7.10 -1.08
N ILE A 183 5.64 -8.32 -0.72
CA ILE A 183 6.83 -8.99 -1.27
C ILE A 183 6.53 -9.78 -2.55
N MET A 184 5.28 -10.22 -2.75
CA MET A 184 4.85 -11.05 -3.88
C MET A 184 4.49 -10.23 -5.12
#